data_AF-A0A1E5T8I2-F1
#
_entry.id   AF-A0A1E5T8I2-F1
#
_cell.length_a   1.000
_cell.length_b   1.000
_cell.length_c   1.000
_cell.angle_alpha   90.00
_cell.angle_beta   90.00
_cell.angle_gamma   90.00
#
_symmetry.space_group_name_H-M   'P 1'
#
loop_
_entity.id
_entity.type
_entity.pdbx_description
1 polymer ?
#
loop_
_entity_poly.entity_id
_entity_poly.type
_entity_poly.pdbx_seq_one_letter_code
_entity_poly.pdbx_strand_id
1 'polypeptide(L)'
;MNNTLNHIKTKIYDPCGLQIYNLQIEPESKAYDACQFELNGLHIVYRNAKITPKKVGQFVTFWKRSEGESIEPFQETDQIDCYVINVQTENRNGQFVFPKQVLIKKGIISTNKKEGKRGFRVYPIWDIAKNKQAERTQKWQLDYFFEINDSTNFKQVKALYAIK
;
A
#
# COMPACT_ATOMS: atom_id res chain seq x y z
N MET A 1 16.23 4.91 -5.99
CA MET A 1 15.26 3.94 -5.43
C MET A 1 15.86 3.32 -4.17
N ASN A 2 15.06 3.06 -3.13
CA ASN A 2 15.55 2.34 -1.95
C ASN A 2 15.68 0.82 -2.23
N ASN A 3 16.35 0.10 -1.34
CA ASN A 3 16.65 -1.32 -1.51
C ASN A 3 15.38 -2.18 -1.66
N THR A 4 14.33 -1.88 -0.88
CA THR A 4 13.05 -2.61 -0.95
C THR A 4 12.37 -2.43 -2.30
N LEU A 5 12.20 -1.20 -2.77
CA LEU A 5 11.55 -0.94 -4.05
C LEU A 5 12.36 -1.53 -5.22
N ASN A 6 13.69 -1.51 -5.16
CA ASN A 6 14.55 -2.18 -6.13
C ASN A 6 14.32 -3.70 -6.13
N HIS A 7 14.24 -4.32 -4.96
CA HIS A 7 13.96 -5.75 -4.83
C HIS A 7 12.58 -6.11 -5.41
N ILE A 8 11.55 -5.33 -5.08
CA ILE A 8 10.19 -5.50 -5.62
C ILE A 8 10.19 -5.32 -7.14
N LYS A 9 10.87 -4.29 -7.66
CA LYS A 9 10.97 -4.07 -9.10
C LYS A 9 11.53 -5.32 -9.79
N THR A 10 12.69 -5.81 -9.36
CA THR A 10 13.35 -6.95 -9.99
C THR A 10 12.56 -8.26 -9.86
N LYS A 11 11.93 -8.50 -8.71
CA LYS A 11 11.24 -9.77 -8.44
C LYS A 11 9.80 -9.82 -8.92
N ILE A 12 9.12 -8.68 -8.98
CA ILE A 12 7.68 -8.60 -9.23
C ILE A 12 7.37 -7.79 -10.49
N TYR A 13 7.83 -6.54 -10.55
CA TYR A 13 7.42 -5.64 -11.61
C TYR A 13 8.03 -6.04 -12.96
N ASP A 14 9.33 -6.33 -13.01
CA ASP A 14 10.03 -6.70 -14.24
C ASP A 14 9.46 -8.00 -14.86
N PRO A 15 9.24 -9.11 -14.11
CA PRO A 15 8.57 -10.30 -14.66
C PRO A 15 7.12 -10.05 -15.08
N CYS A 16 6.48 -9.05 -14.50
CA CYS A 16 5.12 -8.66 -14.89
C CYS A 16 5.08 -7.67 -16.07
N GLY A 17 6.21 -7.15 -16.53
CA GLY A 17 6.25 -6.08 -17.53
C GLY A 17 5.71 -4.75 -17.01
N LEU A 18 5.77 -4.53 -15.69
CA LEU A 18 5.37 -3.28 -15.04
C LEU A 18 6.60 -2.37 -14.92
N GLN A 19 6.53 -1.16 -15.48
CA GLN A 19 7.63 -0.21 -15.56
C GLN A 19 7.33 1.01 -14.71
N ILE A 20 8.34 1.41 -13.91
CA ILE A 20 8.27 2.59 -13.03
C ILE A 20 8.70 3.83 -13.82
N TYR A 21 7.90 4.89 -13.74
CA TYR A 21 8.21 6.21 -14.26
C TYR A 21 8.01 7.28 -13.18
N ASN A 22 8.62 8.46 -13.36
CA ASN A 22 8.37 9.65 -12.53
C ASN A 22 8.47 9.41 -11.01
N LEU A 23 9.50 8.67 -10.58
CA LEU A 23 9.70 8.37 -9.16
C LEU A 23 10.02 9.63 -8.34
N GLN A 24 9.18 9.88 -7.33
CA GLN A 24 9.31 10.96 -6.37
C GLN A 24 9.40 10.38 -4.95
N ILE A 25 10.50 10.63 -4.26
CA ILE A 25 10.67 10.24 -2.86
C ILE A 25 10.00 11.27 -1.97
N GLU A 26 9.27 10.85 -0.93
CA GLU A 26 8.65 11.73 0.05
C GLU A 26 9.53 11.84 1.32
N PRO A 27 10.28 12.94 1.52
CA PRO A 27 11.24 13.04 2.61
C PRO A 27 10.60 12.96 4.00
N GLU A 28 9.40 13.50 4.14
CA GLU A 28 8.69 13.60 5.43
C GLU A 28 8.14 12.26 5.91
N SER A 29 7.96 11.30 4.99
CA SER A 29 7.55 9.93 5.29
C SER A 29 8.67 8.91 5.01
N LYS A 30 9.94 9.35 5.00
CA LYS A 30 11.11 8.50 4.78
C LYS A 30 11.17 7.29 5.72
N ALA A 31 10.64 7.41 6.94
CA ALA A 31 10.54 6.31 7.88
C ALA A 31 9.74 5.11 7.32
N TYR A 32 8.80 5.35 6.40
CA TYR A 32 7.98 4.33 5.73
C TYR A 32 8.39 4.16 4.26
N ASP A 33 9.61 4.58 3.89
CA ASP A 33 10.12 4.44 2.52
C ASP A 33 9.18 5.03 1.46
N ALA A 34 8.54 6.14 1.84
CA ALA A 34 7.47 6.74 1.09
C ALA A 34 7.96 7.30 -0.25
N CYS A 35 7.26 6.92 -1.31
CA CYS A 35 7.44 7.49 -2.63
C CYS A 35 6.14 7.43 -3.43
N GLN A 36 6.10 8.20 -4.50
CA GLN A 36 5.07 8.16 -5.52
C GLN A 36 5.72 7.94 -6.88
N PHE A 37 5.04 7.23 -7.76
CA PHE A 37 5.53 6.95 -9.11
C PHE A 37 4.39 6.50 -10.00
N GLU A 38 4.61 6.53 -11.30
CA GLU A 38 3.74 5.89 -12.27
C GLU A 38 4.19 4.45 -12.51
N LEU A 39 3.25 3.51 -12.57
CA LEU A 39 3.50 2.10 -12.87
C LEU A 39 2.58 1.67 -14.03
N ASN A 40 3.13 1.56 -15.24
CA ASN A 40 2.35 1.35 -16.47
C ASN A 40 1.13 2.31 -16.60
N GLY A 41 1.34 3.59 -16.29
CA GLY A 41 0.32 4.64 -16.37
C GLY A 41 -0.59 4.76 -15.14
N LEU A 42 -0.46 3.89 -14.13
CA LEU A 42 -1.16 4.03 -12.85
C LEU A 42 -0.36 4.90 -11.89
N HIS A 43 -1.00 5.87 -11.25
CA HIS A 43 -0.43 6.71 -10.21
C HIS A 43 -0.41 5.94 -8.88
N ILE A 44 0.79 5.60 -8.43
CA ILE A 44 1.02 4.79 -7.24
C ILE A 44 1.50 5.69 -6.11
N VAL A 45 0.85 5.56 -4.95
CA VAL A 45 1.45 5.96 -3.67
C VAL A 45 1.97 4.72 -2.98
N TYR A 46 3.28 4.66 -2.76
CA TYR A 46 3.99 3.50 -2.25
C TYR A 46 4.49 3.74 -0.83
N ARG A 47 4.35 2.73 0.05
CA ARG A 47 4.94 2.71 1.40
C ARG A 47 5.44 1.31 1.80
N ASN A 48 6.34 1.27 2.76
CA ASN A 48 6.63 0.09 3.57
C ASN A 48 5.90 0.19 4.91
N ALA A 49 5.11 -0.82 5.29
CA ALA A 49 4.50 -0.89 6.62
C ALA A 49 5.50 -1.40 7.68
N LYS A 50 5.15 -1.23 8.95
CA LYS A 50 5.98 -1.62 10.09
C LYS A 50 5.25 -2.48 11.10
N ILE A 51 5.91 -3.54 11.53
CA ILE A 51 5.49 -4.30 12.71
C ILE A 51 5.66 -3.41 13.95
N THR A 52 4.67 -3.44 14.83
CA THR A 52 4.72 -2.72 16.10
C THR A 52 4.56 -3.71 17.27
N PRO A 53 5.33 -3.60 18.37
CA PRO A 53 5.37 -4.63 19.40
C PRO A 53 4.02 -4.99 20.02
N LYS A 54 3.12 -4.01 20.20
CA LYS A 54 1.89 -4.18 21.01
C LYS A 54 0.65 -4.63 20.22
N LYS A 55 0.69 -4.62 18.89
CA LYS A 55 -0.52 -4.82 18.06
C LYS A 55 -0.18 -5.66 16.84
N VAL A 56 -0.99 -6.71 16.62
CA VAL A 56 -0.97 -7.54 15.40
C VAL A 56 -1.30 -6.67 14.17
N GLY A 57 -0.79 -7.08 13.00
CA GLY A 57 -0.84 -6.27 11.79
C GLY A 57 0.35 -5.33 11.71
N GLN A 58 0.60 -4.82 10.51
CA GLN A 58 1.63 -3.83 10.24
C GLN A 58 0.99 -2.45 10.10
N PHE A 59 1.59 -1.44 10.72
CA PHE A 59 1.12 -0.06 10.66
C PHE A 59 1.77 0.68 9.49
N VAL A 60 0.98 1.50 8.78
CA VAL A 60 1.46 2.35 7.68
C VAL A 60 0.84 3.74 7.77
N THR A 61 1.61 4.77 7.40
CA THR A 61 1.14 6.15 7.31
C THR A 61 0.51 6.45 5.96
N PHE A 62 -0.66 7.07 5.96
CA PHE A 62 -1.45 7.41 4.77
C PHE A 62 -1.82 8.90 4.84
N TRP A 63 -0.89 9.79 4.55
CA TRP A 63 -1.13 11.24 4.61
C TRP A 63 -0.25 11.97 3.61
N LYS A 64 -0.66 13.20 3.29
CA LYS A 64 0.11 14.20 2.54
C LYS A 64 0.14 15.52 3.32
N ARG A 65 1.04 16.43 2.95
CA ARG A 65 1.13 17.77 3.52
C ARG A 65 0.17 18.70 2.77
N SER A 66 -0.66 19.43 3.49
CA SER A 66 -1.49 20.52 2.94
C SER A 66 -0.65 21.78 2.71
N GLU A 67 -1.15 22.71 1.90
CA GLU A 67 -0.48 24.01 1.65
C GLU A 67 -0.25 24.82 2.93
N GLY A 68 -1.06 24.61 3.98
CA GLY A 68 -0.94 25.23 5.31
C GLY A 68 -0.13 24.44 6.33
N GLU A 69 0.83 23.63 5.89
CA GLU A 69 1.78 22.82 6.69
C GLU A 69 1.18 21.71 7.57
N SER A 70 -0.15 21.56 7.63
CA SER A 70 -0.78 20.46 8.38
C SER A 70 -0.76 19.14 7.59
N ILE A 71 -0.67 18.00 8.27
CA ILE A 71 -0.83 16.68 7.63
C ILE A 71 -2.31 16.36 7.47
N GLU A 72 -2.70 15.95 6.26
CA GLU A 72 -4.07 15.54 5.94
C GLU A 72 -4.11 14.16 5.27
N PRO A 73 -5.20 13.41 5.42
CA PRO A 73 -5.42 12.22 4.60
C PRO A 73 -5.46 12.61 3.12
N PHE A 74 -5.15 11.65 2.24
CA PHE A 74 -5.43 11.82 0.81
C PHE A 74 -6.93 12.00 0.57
N GLN A 75 -7.27 12.75 -0.47
CA GLN A 75 -8.61 13.12 -0.88
C GLN A 75 -9.05 12.38 -2.14
N GLU A 76 -10.36 12.27 -2.36
CA GLU A 76 -10.93 11.65 -3.56
C GLU A 76 -10.58 12.39 -4.87
N THR A 77 -10.11 13.63 -4.78
CA THR A 77 -9.64 14.44 -5.92
C THR A 77 -8.16 14.23 -6.22
N ASP A 78 -7.40 13.59 -5.32
CA ASP A 78 -5.96 13.35 -5.54
C ASP A 78 -5.73 12.37 -6.68
N GLN A 79 -4.74 12.65 -7.52
CA GLN A 79 -4.37 11.81 -8.66
C GLN A 79 -3.63 10.55 -8.20
N ILE A 80 -4.40 9.58 -7.72
CA ILE A 80 -3.93 8.30 -7.19
C ILE A 80 -4.84 7.21 -7.72
N ASP A 81 -4.27 6.19 -8.34
CA ASP A 81 -5.00 5.01 -8.77
C ASP A 81 -4.92 3.91 -7.71
N CYS A 82 -3.72 3.72 -7.15
CA CYS A 82 -3.45 2.66 -6.18
C CYS A 82 -2.62 3.14 -5.00
N TYR A 83 -2.88 2.53 -3.85
CA TYR A 83 -1.98 2.57 -2.71
C TYR A 83 -1.31 1.22 -2.54
N VAL A 84 0.01 1.21 -2.69
CA VAL A 84 0.84 0.00 -2.65
C VAL A 84 1.61 -0.05 -1.34
N ILE A 85 1.42 -1.12 -0.58
CA ILE A 85 2.06 -1.30 0.73
C ILE A 85 2.87 -2.58 0.73
N ASN A 86 4.18 -2.45 0.88
CA ASN A 86 5.04 -3.59 1.17
C ASN A 86 4.94 -3.97 2.65
N VAL A 87 4.83 -5.26 2.91
CA VAL A 87 4.80 -5.86 4.26
C VAL A 87 5.84 -6.95 4.34
N GLN A 88 6.62 -6.96 5.41
CA GLN A 88 7.65 -7.99 5.61
C GLN A 88 7.75 -8.41 7.08
N THR A 89 8.13 -9.66 7.28
CA THR A 89 8.66 -10.20 8.54
C THR A 89 10.10 -10.67 8.28
N GLU A 90 10.72 -11.36 9.24
CA GLU A 90 12.03 -11.98 9.02
C GLU A 90 12.04 -12.98 7.85
N ASN A 91 10.94 -13.73 7.67
CA ASN A 91 10.88 -14.87 6.75
C ASN A 91 9.81 -14.74 5.65
N ARG A 92 8.97 -13.70 5.69
CA ARG A 92 7.86 -13.53 4.74
C ARG A 92 7.83 -12.12 4.19
N ASN A 93 7.52 -11.99 2.92
CA ASN A 93 7.39 -10.71 2.23
C ASN A 93 6.12 -10.72 1.38
N GLY A 94 5.49 -9.58 1.19
CA GLY A 94 4.23 -9.49 0.47
C GLY A 94 3.85 -8.05 0.20
N GLN A 95 2.82 -7.88 -0.61
CA GLN A 95 2.38 -6.57 -1.04
C GLN A 95 0.87 -6.49 -1.11
N PHE A 96 0.34 -5.37 -0.60
CA PHE A 96 -1.04 -4.97 -0.82
C PHE A 96 -1.11 -3.95 -1.95
N VAL A 97 -2.10 -4.09 -2.82
CA VAL A 97 -2.36 -3.18 -3.94
C VAL A 97 -3.82 -2.73 -3.84
N PHE A 98 -4.07 -1.64 -3.12
CA PHE A 98 -5.43 -1.16 -2.87
C PHE A 98 -5.85 -0.13 -3.93
N PRO A 99 -6.89 -0.41 -4.74
CA PRO A 99 -7.48 0.62 -5.60
C PRO A 99 -8.05 1.77 -4.77
N LYS A 100 -7.94 3.00 -5.27
CA LYS A 100 -8.49 4.21 -4.62
C LYS A 100 -9.96 4.05 -4.20
N GLN A 101 -10.80 3.48 -5.06
CA GLN A 101 -12.23 3.28 -4.77
C GLN A 101 -12.49 2.38 -3.56
N VAL A 102 -11.64 1.38 -3.34
CA VAL A 102 -11.72 0.50 -2.17
C VAL A 102 -11.38 1.29 -0.92
N LEU A 103 -10.34 2.11 -0.96
CA LEU A 103 -9.94 2.95 0.18
C LEU A 103 -10.98 4.01 0.52
N ILE A 104 -11.66 4.60 -0.48
CA ILE A 104 -12.81 5.49 -0.29
C ILE A 104 -13.94 4.74 0.43
N LYS A 105 -14.34 3.56 -0.08
CA LYS A 105 -15.40 2.73 0.53
C LYS A 105 -15.09 2.31 1.96
N LYS A 106 -13.81 2.13 2.29
CA LYS A 106 -13.34 1.80 3.65
C LYS A 106 -13.11 3.03 4.55
N GLY A 107 -13.37 4.24 4.05
CA GLY A 107 -13.21 5.50 4.77
C GLY A 107 -11.76 5.79 5.16
N ILE A 108 -10.82 5.41 4.29
CA ILE A 108 -9.39 5.69 4.43
C ILE A 108 -9.03 6.96 3.67
N ILE A 109 -9.59 7.15 2.47
CA ILE A 109 -9.48 8.39 1.69
C ILE A 109 -10.61 9.34 2.09
N SER A 110 -10.30 10.63 2.21
CA SER A 110 -11.26 11.70 2.48
C SER A 110 -12.20 11.92 1.29
N THR A 111 -13.46 12.20 1.60
CA THR A 111 -14.50 12.64 0.65
C THR A 111 -15.13 13.92 1.15
N ASN A 112 -15.91 14.61 0.33
CA ASN A 112 -16.70 15.75 0.77
C ASN A 112 -17.66 15.46 1.96
N LYS A 113 -17.99 14.19 2.23
CA LYS A 113 -18.86 13.77 3.33
C LYS A 113 -18.12 13.34 4.59
N LYS A 114 -16.85 12.94 4.49
CA LYS A 114 -16.14 12.28 5.59
C LYS A 114 -14.62 12.41 5.45
N GLU A 115 -13.97 12.84 6.54
CA GLU A 115 -12.52 12.82 6.66
C GLU A 115 -11.98 11.37 6.69
N GLY A 116 -10.90 11.15 5.93
CA GLY A 116 -10.17 9.89 5.85
C GLY A 116 -9.25 9.65 7.05
N LYS A 117 -8.28 8.75 6.87
CA LYS A 117 -7.32 8.37 7.91
C LYS A 117 -5.91 8.77 7.52
N ARG A 118 -5.13 9.23 8.49
CA ARG A 118 -3.69 9.53 8.34
C ARG A 118 -2.80 8.27 8.44
N GLY A 119 -3.38 7.12 8.71
CA GLY A 119 -2.67 5.85 8.85
C GLY A 119 -3.60 4.73 9.29
N PHE A 120 -3.21 3.49 8.99
CA PHE A 120 -4.01 2.31 9.30
C PHE A 120 -3.15 1.05 9.42
N ARG A 121 -3.78 -0.06 9.77
CA ARG A 121 -3.14 -1.37 9.85
C ARG A 121 -3.53 -2.25 8.67
N VAL A 122 -2.54 -2.95 8.14
CA VAL A 122 -2.72 -4.05 7.20
C VAL A 122 -2.39 -5.37 7.87
N TYR A 123 -3.12 -6.42 7.48
CA TYR A 123 -3.03 -7.75 8.06
C TYR A 123 -2.71 -8.75 6.95
N PRO A 124 -1.42 -8.98 6.63
CA PRO A 124 -1.03 -10.03 5.67
C PRO A 124 -1.53 -11.40 6.10
N ILE A 125 -1.53 -12.36 5.16
CA ILE A 125 -2.13 -13.69 5.38
C ILE A 125 -1.51 -14.47 6.55
N TRP A 126 -0.28 -14.12 6.94
CA TRP A 126 0.42 -14.73 8.08
C TRP A 126 0.04 -14.17 9.44
N ASP A 127 -0.61 -13.01 9.49
CA ASP A 127 -1.05 -12.43 10.75
C ASP A 127 -2.37 -13.06 11.20
N ILE A 128 -2.46 -13.47 12.46
CA ILE A 128 -3.72 -13.95 13.04
C ILE A 128 -4.42 -12.78 13.74
N ALA A 129 -5.42 -12.20 13.09
CA ALA A 129 -6.24 -11.14 13.67
C ALA A 129 -6.97 -11.66 14.92
N LYS A 130 -6.83 -10.96 16.06
CA LYS A 130 -7.35 -11.41 17.37
C LYS A 130 -8.69 -10.77 17.78
N ASN A 131 -9.20 -9.82 17.01
CA ASN A 131 -10.45 -9.14 17.33
C ASN A 131 -11.32 -8.97 16.08
N LYS A 132 -12.64 -8.90 16.29
CA LYS A 132 -13.65 -8.83 15.22
C LYS A 132 -13.42 -7.69 14.22
N GLN A 133 -12.88 -6.54 14.66
CA GLN A 133 -12.59 -5.44 13.75
C GLN A 133 -11.37 -5.75 12.87
N ALA A 134 -10.31 -6.31 13.44
CA ALA A 134 -9.12 -6.74 12.72
C ALA A 134 -9.43 -7.89 11.76
N GLU A 135 -10.24 -8.88 12.16
CA GLU A 135 -10.68 -9.98 11.29
C GLU A 135 -11.46 -9.48 10.08
N ARG A 136 -12.44 -8.59 10.30
CA ARG A 136 -13.19 -7.95 9.21
C ARG A 136 -12.28 -7.14 8.30
N THR A 137 -11.25 -6.50 8.86
CA THR A 137 -10.30 -5.70 8.11
C THR A 137 -9.40 -6.59 7.26
N GLN A 138 -8.81 -7.62 7.85
CA GLN A 138 -8.00 -8.62 7.16
C GLN A 138 -8.78 -9.26 6.01
N LYS A 139 -10.03 -9.67 6.25
CA LYS A 139 -10.86 -10.33 5.24
C LYS A 139 -10.91 -9.56 3.92
N TRP A 140 -11.19 -8.25 3.95
CA TRP A 140 -11.24 -7.48 2.71
C TRP A 140 -9.85 -7.10 2.19
N GLN A 141 -8.85 -6.99 3.07
CA GLN A 141 -7.50 -6.65 2.64
C GLN A 141 -6.85 -7.78 1.84
N LEU A 142 -7.14 -9.03 2.19
CA LEU A 142 -6.60 -10.21 1.51
C LEU A 142 -7.07 -10.35 0.06
N ASP A 143 -8.21 -9.73 -0.31
CA ASP A 143 -8.64 -9.64 -1.71
C ASP A 143 -7.64 -8.84 -2.59
N TYR A 144 -6.77 -8.06 -1.97
CA TYR A 144 -5.80 -7.17 -2.61
C TYR A 144 -4.35 -7.50 -2.25
N PHE A 145 -4.10 -8.72 -1.78
CA PHE A 145 -2.80 -9.15 -1.26
C PHE A 145 -2.20 -10.26 -2.13
N PHE A 146 -0.88 -10.23 -2.27
CA PHE A 146 -0.10 -11.38 -2.71
C PHE A 146 1.19 -11.50 -1.90
N GLU A 147 1.61 -12.73 -1.69
CA GLU A 147 2.89 -13.06 -1.06
C GLU A 147 4.00 -13.12 -2.12
N ILE A 148 5.20 -12.69 -1.74
CA ILE A 148 6.39 -12.64 -2.60
C ILE A 148 7.35 -13.73 -2.14
N ASN A 149 7.41 -14.80 -2.92
CA ASN A 149 8.29 -15.96 -2.74
C ASN A 149 8.53 -16.67 -4.09
N ASP A 150 9.20 -17.82 -4.08
CA ASP A 150 9.51 -18.58 -5.31
C ASP A 150 8.27 -19.12 -6.03
N SER A 151 7.11 -19.16 -5.37
CA SER A 151 5.82 -19.59 -5.92
C SER A 151 4.88 -18.42 -6.25
N THR A 152 5.40 -17.18 -6.37
CA THR A 152 4.58 -15.99 -6.64
C THR A 152 3.76 -16.16 -7.92
N ASN A 153 2.43 -16.00 -7.81
CA ASN A 153 1.53 -16.10 -8.95
C ASN A 153 1.47 -14.78 -9.74
N PHE A 154 2.29 -14.65 -10.77
CA PHE A 154 2.33 -13.45 -11.60
C PHE A 154 1.02 -13.14 -12.34
N LYS A 155 0.12 -14.11 -12.56
CA LYS A 155 -1.22 -13.82 -13.11
C LYS A 155 -2.06 -13.04 -12.11
N GLN A 156 -2.00 -13.42 -10.83
CA GLN A 156 -2.67 -12.68 -9.75
C GLN A 156 -2.09 -11.28 -9.59
N VAL A 157 -0.75 -11.14 -9.61
CA VAL A 157 -0.08 -9.83 -9.55
C VAL A 157 -0.57 -8.92 -10.66
N LYS A 158 -0.53 -9.38 -11.92
CA LYS A 158 -1.02 -8.60 -13.07
C LYS A 158 -2.49 -8.21 -12.92
N ALA A 159 -3.34 -9.10 -12.39
CA ALA A 159 -4.75 -8.80 -12.17
C ALA A 159 -4.96 -7.68 -11.13
N LEU A 160 -4.16 -7.65 -10.06
CA LEU A 160 -4.21 -6.59 -9.04
C LEU A 160 -3.78 -5.22 -9.60
N TYR A 161 -2.90 -5.20 -10.60
CA TYR A 161 -2.46 -3.98 -11.29
C TYR A 161 -3.25 -3.67 -12.57
N ALA A 162 -4.28 -4.45 -12.92
CA ALA A 162 -5.12 -4.20 -14.09
C ALA A 162 -6.34 -3.31 -13.78
N ILE A 163 -6.14 -2.32 -12.89
CA ILE A 163 -7.21 -1.41 -12.45
C ILE A 163 -7.60 -0.51 -13.64
N LYS A 164 -8.90 -0.50 -13.95
CA LYS A 164 -9.52 0.33 -14.99
C LYS A 164 -10.40 1.39 -14.36
#